data_AF-A0A7W1SJK2-F1
#
_entry.id   AF-A0A7W1SJK2-F1
#
_cell.length_a   1.000
_cell.length_b   1.000
_cell.length_c   1.000
_cell.angle_alpha   90.00
_cell.angle_beta   90.00
_cell.angle_gamma   90.00
#
_symmetry.space_group_name_H-M   'P 1'
#
loop_
_entity.id
_entity.type
_entity.pdbx_description
1 polymer ?
#
loop_
_entity_poly.entity_id
_entity_poly.type
_entity_poly.pdbx_seq_one_letter_code
_entity_poly.pdbx_strand_id
1 'polypeptide(L)' 'MKLSPTDLPDVMLVDIDPRADDRGFFARTFSADAFEEAGLNPVVAQANIARTHHAGTLRGLHFQ' A
#
# COMPACT_ATOMS: atom_id res chain seq x y z
N MET A 1 6.51 -4.66 6.88
CA MET A 1 5.44 -3.70 6.62
C MET A 1 4.83 -3.31 7.95
N LYS A 2 4.51 -2.03 8.13
CA LYS A 2 3.90 -1.50 9.35
C LYS A 2 2.61 -0.79 8.95
N LEU A 3 1.53 -1.04 9.69
CA LEU A 3 0.26 -0.36 9.50
C LEU A 3 0.06 0.65 10.63
N SER A 4 -0.38 1.86 10.29
CA SER A 4 -0.71 2.90 11.28
C SER A 4 -1.97 3.67 10.88
N PRO A 5 -2.79 4.10 11.85
CA PRO A 5 -4.00 4.86 11.55
C PRO A 5 -3.66 6.25 11.00
N THR A 6 -4.56 6.80 10.20
CA THR A 6 -4.50 8.19 9.75
C THR A 6 -5.55 9.05 10.44
N ASP A 7 -5.55 10.36 10.19
CA ASP A 7 -6.58 11.27 10.71
C ASP A 7 -7.97 11.02 10.07
N LEU A 8 -8.02 10.28 8.95
CA LEU A 8 -9.27 9.84 8.34
C LEU A 8 -9.65 8.46 8.91
N PRO A 9 -10.84 8.31 9.52
CA PRO A 9 -11.30 7.02 10.04
C PRO A 9 -11.25 5.93 8.97
N ASP A 10 -10.93 4.71 9.41
CA ASP A 10 -10.87 3.50 8.58
C ASP A 10 -9.82 3.53 7.46
N VAL A 11 -8.95 4.55 7.43
CA VAL A 11 -7.82 4.64 6.51
C VAL A 11 -6.51 4.40 7.25
N MET A 12 -5.76 3.41 6.76
CA MET A 12 -4.49 2.97 7.31
C MET A 12 -3.35 3.33 6.36
N LEU A 13 -2.26 3.89 6.90
CA LEU A 13 -1.00 4.05 6.19
C LEU A 13 -0.21 2.73 6.25
N VAL A 14 0.23 2.25 5.09
CA VAL A 14 1.07 1.05 4.96
C VAL A 14 2.49 1.46 4.62
N ASP A 15 3.39 1.35 5.60
CA ASP A 15 4.81 1.58 5.40
C ASP A 15 5.47 0.28 4.89
N ILE A 16 6.10 0.39 3.72
CA ILE A 16 6.95 -0.66 3.17
C ILE A 16 8.24 -0.70 3.98
N ASP A 17 8.67 -1.92 4.33
CA ASP A 17 9.88 -2.17 5.13
C ASP A 17 10.89 -2.96 4.28
N PRO A 18 11.79 -2.26 3.56
CA PRO A 18 12.78 -2.88 2.70
C PRO A 18 13.89 -3.55 3.50
N ARG A 19 14.19 -4.81 3.18
CA ARG A 19 15.38 -5.51 3.65
C ARG A 19 16.43 -5.49 2.55
N ALA A 20 17.54 -4.80 2.80
CA ALA A 20 18.59 -4.59 1.81
C ALA A 20 19.78 -5.52 2.00
N ASP A 21 20.40 -5.90 0.88
CA ASP A 21 21.71 -6.55 0.80
C ASP A 21 22.43 -6.09 -0.49
N ASP A 22 23.59 -6.68 -0.79
CA ASP A 22 24.42 -6.29 -1.94
C ASP A 22 23.72 -6.41 -3.31
N ARG A 23 22.58 -7.11 -3.39
CA ARG A 23 21.78 -7.28 -4.62
C ARG A 23 20.70 -6.21 -4.79
N GLY A 24 20.44 -5.40 -3.77
CA GLY A 24 19.33 -4.45 -3.72
C GLY A 24 18.48 -4.63 -2.47
N PHE A 25 17.15 -4.53 -2.59
CA PHE A 25 16.26 -4.77 -1.47
C PHE A 25 15.09 -5.69 -1.85
N PHE A 26 14.56 -6.36 -0.83
CA PHE A 26 13.32 -7.11 -0.91
C PHE A 26 12.34 -6.57 0.13
N ALA A 27 11.08 -6.36 -0.27
CA ALA A 27 10.06 -5.85 0.63
C ALA A 27 8.70 -6.50 0.34
N ARG A 28 7.93 -6.74 1.40
CA ARG A 28 6.51 -7.11 1.27
C ARG A 28 5.69 -5.85 1.04
N THR A 29 4.91 -5.83 -0.04
CA THR A 29 3.97 -4.75 -0.37
C THR A 29 2.54 -5.06 0.04
N PHE A 30 2.24 -6.33 0.34
CA PHE A 30 0.96 -6.82 0.81
C PHE A 30 1.17 -8.03 1.73
N SER A 31 0.30 -8.20 2.71
CA SER A 31 0.26 -9.37 3.59
C SER A 31 -1.16 -9.50 4.13
N ALA A 32 -1.85 -10.59 3.80
CA ALA A 32 -3.21 -10.85 4.29
C ALA A 32 -3.24 -10.83 5.83
N ASP A 33 -2.33 -11.57 6.47
CA ASP A 33 -2.24 -11.66 7.93
C ASP A 33 -2.09 -10.28 8.60
N ALA A 34 -1.20 -9.42 8.08
CA ALA A 34 -0.98 -8.09 8.66
C ALA A 34 -2.18 -7.15 8.47
N PHE A 35 -2.96 -7.36 7.41
CA PHE A 35 -4.20 -6.62 7.17
C PHE A 35 -5.31 -7.11 8.11
N GLU A 36 -5.48 -8.41 8.26
CA GLU A 36 -6.45 -9.01 9.20
C GLU A 36 -6.14 -8.61 10.65
N GLU A 37 -4.87 -8.66 11.07
CA GLU A 37 -4.42 -8.21 12.40
C GLU A 37 -4.74 -6.73 12.65
N ALA A 38 -4.80 -5.91 11.59
CA ALA A 38 -5.18 -4.50 11.66
C ALA A 38 -6.69 -4.26 11.50
N GLY A 39 -7.51 -5.33 11.41
CA GLY A 39 -8.96 -5.24 11.22
C GLY A 39 -9.41 -4.93 9.79
N LEU A 40 -8.53 -5.09 8.80
CA LEU A 40 -8.83 -4.84 7.39
C LEU A 40 -9.23 -6.15 6.67
N ASN A 41 -10.07 -6.03 5.65
CA ASN A 41 -10.39 -7.15 4.76
C ASN A 41 -9.23 -7.40 3.77
N PRO A 42 -8.58 -8.58 3.77
CA PRO A 42 -7.44 -8.86 2.89
C PRO A 42 -7.84 -9.38 1.50
N VAL A 43 -9.14 -9.53 1.18
CA VAL A 43 -9.58 -10.06 -0.11
C VAL A 43 -9.28 -9.07 -1.22
N VAL A 44 -8.35 -9.43 -2.11
CA VAL A 44 -7.98 -8.63 -3.28
C VAL A 44 -8.76 -9.12 -4.49
N ALA A 45 -9.74 -8.33 -4.95
CA ALA A 45 -10.48 -8.61 -6.17
C ALA A 45 -9.72 -8.21 -7.45
N GLN A 46 -8.90 -7.16 -7.37
CA GLN A 46 -8.14 -6.62 -8.50
C GLN A 46 -6.90 -5.86 -8.04
N ALA A 47 -5.83 -5.90 -8.83
CA ALA A 47 -4.63 -5.10 -8.65
C ALA A 47 -4.29 -4.40 -9.97
N ASN A 48 -4.08 -3.08 -9.91
CA ASN A 48 -3.72 -2.25 -11.05
C ASN A 48 -2.38 -1.56 -10.82
N ILE A 49 -1.63 -1.32 -11.91
CA ILE A 49 -0.42 -0.51 -11.90
C ILE A 49 -0.55 0.58 -12.98
N ALA A 50 -0.20 1.81 -12.64
CA ALA A 50 -0.15 2.92 -13.58
C ALA A 50 1.18 3.65 -13.46
N ARG A 51 1.73 4.05 -14.61
CA ARG A 51 2.89 4.94 -14.70
C ARG A 51 2.43 6.28 -15.26
N THR A 52 2.85 7.36 -14.62
CA THR A 52 2.63 8.72 -15.09
C THR A 52 3.94 9.29 -15.61
N HIS A 53 3.95 9.81 -16.84
CA HIS A 53 5.17 10.30 -17.50
C HIS A 53 5.57 11.71 -17.08
N HIS A 54 4.60 12.61 -16.88
CA HIS A 54 4.85 14.02 -16.63
C HIS A 54 4.54 14.40 -15.18
N ALA A 55 5.47 15.10 -14.53
CA ALA A 55 5.24 15.70 -13.22
C ALA A 55 4.02 16.64 -13.26
N GLY A 56 3.22 16.62 -12.20
CA GLY A 56 2.00 17.43 -12.10
C GLY A 56 0.75 16.83 -12.79
N THR A 57 0.84 15.65 -13.40
CA THR A 57 -0.35 14.96 -13.92
C THR A 57 -1.22 14.45 -12.77
N LEU A 58 -2.49 14.85 -12.74
CA LEU A 58 -3.46 14.48 -11.70
C LEU A 58 -4.34 13.31 -12.13
N ARG A 59 -4.59 12.37 -11.22
CA ARG A 59 -5.60 11.30 -11.34
C ARG A 59 -6.41 11.27 -10.04
N GLY A 60 -7.70 11.53 -10.11
CA GLY A 60 -8.57 11.62 -8.93
C GLY A 60 -9.66 12.68 -9.07
N LEU A 61 -10.55 12.86 -8.08
CA LEU A 61 -10.75 11.97 -6.92
C LEU A 61 -11.75 10.88 -7.31
N HIS A 62 -11.38 9.61 -7.16
CA HIS A 62 -12.22 8.48 -7.56
C HIS A 62 -12.84 7.84 -6.32
N PHE A 63 -14.08 7.35 -6.44
CA PHE A 63 -14.81 6.56 -5.45
C PHE A 63 -15.46 5.35 -6.16
N GLN A 64 -15.96 4.38 -5.39
CA GLN A 64 -16.69 3.21 -5.87
C GLN A 64 -18.01 3.07 -5.13
#